data_AF-A0A3B4XV81-F1
#
_entry.id   AF-A0A3B4XV81-F1
#
_cell.length_a   1.000
_cell.length_b   1.000
_cell.length_c   1.000
_cell.angle_alpha   90.00
_cell.angle_beta   90.00
_cell.angle_gamma   90.00
#
_symmetry.space_group_name_H-M   'P 1'
#
loop_
_entity.id
_entity.type
_entity.pdbx_description
1 polymer ?
#
loop_
_entity_poly.entity_id
_entity_poly.type
_entity_poly.pdbx_seq_one_letter_code
_entity_poly.pdbx_strand_id
1 'polypeptide(L)'
;MHQVNFIALIHSAPAQLGWMVLLLFSFFFRRLSQRPTAEELEQRNILQPKNQADRQAEVREIKRRLTRKLSQRPTVAELQARKILRFHEYVEVTDAQDYDRRADKPWTKLTPADKVCIQYRLCLWVHLVSCKLVRL
;
A
#
# COMPACT_ATOMS: atom_id res chain seq x y z
N MET A 1 -50.12 48.69 -38.36
CA MET A 1 -49.86 47.74 -37.27
C MET A 1 -49.54 46.37 -37.85
N HIS A 2 -48.37 45.87 -37.49
CA HIS A 2 -47.91 44.47 -37.59
C HIS A 2 -47.74 43.84 -38.99
N GLN A 3 -46.84 44.45 -39.78
CA GLN A 3 -45.79 43.70 -40.47
C GLN A 3 -44.79 43.19 -39.42
N VAL A 4 -45.08 42.04 -38.80
CA VAL A 4 -44.12 41.20 -38.05
C VAL A 4 -44.91 39.98 -37.62
N ASN A 5 -44.81 38.88 -38.39
CA ASN A 5 -45.05 37.52 -37.88
C ASN A 5 -44.57 36.44 -38.88
N PHE A 6 -43.62 36.76 -39.77
CA PHE A 6 -42.99 35.75 -40.63
C PHE A 6 -41.79 35.05 -39.97
N ILE A 7 -41.30 35.57 -38.83
CA ILE A 7 -40.20 34.96 -38.07
C ILE A 7 -40.70 33.78 -37.19
N ALA A 8 -42.00 33.64 -36.98
CA ALA A 8 -42.59 32.59 -36.13
C ALA A 8 -42.75 31.22 -36.82
N LEU A 9 -42.16 31.02 -38.01
CA LEU A 9 -42.20 29.74 -38.73
C LEU A 9 -40.81 29.09 -38.93
N ILE A 10 -39.79 29.49 -38.17
CA ILE A 10 -38.47 28.84 -38.17
C ILE A 10 -38.14 28.15 -36.83
N HIS A 11 -39.02 28.24 -35.81
CA HIS A 11 -38.75 27.69 -34.47
C HIS A 11 -39.71 26.58 -34.01
N SER A 12 -40.33 25.83 -34.93
CA SER A 12 -40.78 24.48 -34.59
C SER A 12 -39.54 23.59 -34.47
N ALA A 13 -39.46 22.80 -33.41
CA ALA A 13 -38.24 22.11 -32.99
C ALA A 13 -38.18 20.63 -33.45
N PRO A 14 -37.68 20.32 -34.66
CA PRO A 14 -37.20 18.98 -34.99
C PRO A 14 -35.68 18.82 -34.79
N ALA A 15 -34.95 19.91 -34.53
CA ALA A 15 -33.49 19.85 -34.43
C ALA A 15 -32.99 19.07 -33.20
N GLN A 16 -33.59 19.25 -32.02
CA GLN A 16 -33.06 18.65 -30.78
C GLN A 16 -33.07 17.12 -30.78
N LEU A 17 -34.10 16.49 -31.37
CA LEU A 17 -34.15 15.03 -31.54
C LEU A 17 -33.13 14.55 -32.59
N GLY A 18 -32.89 15.32 -33.65
CA GLY A 18 -31.88 14.99 -34.65
C GLY A 18 -30.46 14.96 -34.07
N TRP A 19 -30.10 15.94 -33.25
CA TRP A 19 -28.80 15.96 -32.54
C TRP A 19 -28.68 14.79 -31.55
N MET A 20 -29.74 14.47 -30.81
CA MET A 20 -29.73 13.30 -29.92
C MET A 20 -29.57 11.97 -30.68
N VAL A 21 -30.24 11.81 -31.82
CA VAL A 21 -30.11 10.62 -32.67
C VAL A 21 -28.70 10.51 -33.25
N LEU A 22 -28.11 11.62 -33.71
CA LEU A 22 -26.73 11.64 -34.21
C LEU A 22 -25.69 11.36 -33.11
N LEU A 23 -25.91 11.87 -31.90
CA LEU A 23 -25.06 11.58 -30.74
C LEU A 23 -25.18 10.11 -30.31
N LEU A 24 -26.39 9.55 -30.27
CA LEU A 24 -26.61 8.13 -29.98
C LEU A 24 -25.99 7.24 -31.05
N PHE A 25 -26.16 7.58 -32.33
CA PHE A 25 -25.56 6.87 -33.46
C PHE A 25 -24.04 6.88 -33.36
N SER A 26 -23.42 8.06 -33.18
CA SER A 26 -21.96 8.18 -33.06
C SER A 26 -21.40 7.44 -31.83
N PHE A 27 -22.10 7.51 -30.68
CA PHE A 27 -21.73 6.75 -29.49
C PHE A 27 -21.76 5.24 -29.73
N PHE A 28 -22.84 4.74 -30.34
CA PHE A 28 -22.99 3.32 -30.63
C PHE A 28 -21.95 2.82 -31.63
N PHE A 29 -21.69 3.58 -32.70
CA PHE A 29 -20.64 3.28 -33.67
C PHE A 29 -19.26 3.19 -33.01
N ARG A 30 -18.92 4.13 -32.12
CA ARG A 30 -17.66 4.10 -31.37
C ARG A 30 -17.56 2.91 -30.41
N ARG A 31 -18.68 2.49 -29.79
CA ARG A 31 -18.71 1.31 -28.92
C ARG A 31 -18.54 0.01 -29.69
N LEU A 32 -19.16 -0.10 -30.86
CA LEU A 32 -19.02 -1.28 -31.71
C LEU A 32 -17.62 -1.41 -32.32
N SER A 33 -17.00 -0.31 -32.73
CA SER A 33 -15.63 -0.35 -33.28
C SER A 33 -14.57 -0.74 -32.26
N GLN A 34 -14.83 -0.49 -30.98
CA GLN A 34 -13.95 -0.84 -29.85
C GLN A 34 -14.41 -2.10 -29.10
N ARG A 35 -15.32 -2.89 -29.69
CA ARG A 35 -15.89 -4.06 -29.02
C ARG A 35 -14.80 -5.14 -28.83
N PRO A 36 -14.45 -5.51 -27.59
CA PRO A 36 -13.48 -6.57 -27.32
C PRO A 36 -14.03 -7.95 -27.75
N THR A 37 -13.12 -8.87 -28.02
CA THR A 37 -13.48 -10.25 -28.41
C THR A 37 -13.95 -11.05 -27.19
N ALA A 38 -14.66 -12.17 -27.42
CA ALA A 38 -15.14 -13.03 -26.35
C ALA A 38 -13.97 -13.61 -25.52
N GLU A 39 -12.87 -14.00 -26.18
CA GLU A 39 -11.68 -14.54 -25.54
C GLU A 39 -11.00 -13.51 -24.61
N GLU A 40 -10.90 -12.25 -25.03
CA GLU A 40 -10.37 -11.16 -24.18
C GLU A 40 -11.23 -10.94 -22.93
N LEU A 41 -12.55 -11.08 -23.05
CA LEU A 41 -13.48 -10.98 -21.92
C LEU A 41 -13.35 -12.18 -20.98
N GLU A 42 -13.06 -13.37 -21.49
CA GLU A 42 -12.78 -14.56 -20.68
C GLU A 42 -11.45 -14.44 -19.92
N GLN A 43 -10.40 -13.95 -20.57
CA GLN A 43 -9.10 -13.69 -19.93
C GLN A 43 -9.21 -12.66 -18.80
N ARG A 44 -10.09 -11.65 -18.97
CA ARG A 44 -10.40 -10.67 -17.92
C ARG A 44 -11.39 -11.16 -16.89
N ASN A 45 -11.86 -12.40 -16.98
CA ASN A 45 -12.85 -13.02 -16.10
C ASN A 45 -14.20 -12.27 -16.06
N ILE A 46 -14.53 -11.56 -17.15
CA ILE A 46 -15.80 -10.86 -17.33
C ILE A 46 -16.82 -11.84 -17.94
N LEU A 47 -16.40 -12.58 -18.97
CA LEU A 47 -17.17 -13.70 -19.51
C LEU A 47 -16.67 -14.98 -18.86
N GLN A 48 -17.57 -15.82 -18.35
CA GLN A 48 -17.18 -17.05 -17.67
C GLN A 48 -17.64 -18.26 -18.49
N PRO A 49 -16.72 -19.08 -19.03
CA PRO A 49 -17.05 -20.15 -19.97
C PRO A 49 -17.67 -21.38 -19.28
N LYS A 50 -17.52 -21.52 -17.96
CA LYS A 50 -17.93 -22.70 -17.19
C LYS A 50 -19.32 -22.54 -16.56
N ASN A 51 -20.08 -23.63 -16.50
CA ASN A 51 -21.34 -23.72 -15.76
C ASN A 51 -21.16 -23.38 -14.26
N GLN A 52 -22.21 -22.84 -13.64
CA GLN A 52 -22.18 -22.43 -12.23
C GLN A 52 -21.88 -23.60 -11.28
N ALA A 53 -22.42 -24.80 -11.57
CA ALA A 53 -22.21 -25.99 -10.76
C ALA A 53 -20.74 -26.44 -10.75
N ASP A 54 -20.08 -26.44 -11.91
CA ASP A 54 -18.66 -26.82 -12.03
C ASP A 54 -17.76 -25.85 -11.28
N ARG A 55 -18.04 -24.55 -11.35
CA ARG A 55 -17.33 -23.53 -10.56
C ARG A 55 -17.48 -23.77 -9.06
N GLN A 56 -18.68 -24.09 -8.60
CA GLN A 56 -18.89 -24.40 -7.19
C GLN A 56 -18.18 -25.69 -6.76
N ALA A 57 -18.10 -26.69 -7.62
CA ALA A 57 -17.30 -27.89 -7.36
C ALA A 57 -15.80 -27.57 -7.29
N GLU A 58 -15.28 -26.76 -8.22
CA GLU A 58 -13.90 -26.31 -8.25
C GLU A 58 -13.53 -25.51 -6.99
N VAL A 59 -14.37 -24.56 -6.59
CA VAL A 59 -14.18 -23.78 -5.35
C VAL A 59 -14.19 -24.68 -4.12
N ARG A 60 -15.10 -25.66 -4.06
CA ARG A 60 -15.13 -26.64 -2.95
C ARG A 60 -13.86 -27.46 -2.89
N GLU A 61 -13.36 -27.90 -4.04
CA GLU A 61 -12.12 -28.67 -4.13
C GLU A 61 -10.89 -27.85 -3.73
N ILE A 62 -10.81 -26.60 -4.20
CA ILE A 62 -9.74 -25.67 -3.82
C ILE A 62 -9.75 -25.44 -2.30
N LYS A 63 -10.92 -25.17 -1.72
CA LYS A 63 -11.07 -25.02 -0.26
C LYS A 63 -10.62 -26.26 0.48
N ARG A 64 -11.09 -27.45 0.07
CA ARG A 64 -10.70 -28.74 0.67
C ARG A 64 -9.18 -28.94 0.65
N ARG A 65 -8.55 -28.70 -0.51
CA ARG A 65 -7.10 -28.84 -0.67
C ARG A 65 -6.33 -27.83 0.17
N LEU A 66 -6.81 -26.58 0.24
CA LEU A 66 -6.20 -25.52 1.02
C LEU A 66 -6.24 -25.84 2.52
N THR A 67 -7.40 -26.24 3.05
CA THR A 67 -7.54 -26.61 4.47
C THR A 67 -6.53 -27.70 4.87
N ARG A 68 -6.39 -28.74 4.05
CA ARG A 68 -5.40 -29.81 4.29
C ARG A 68 -3.94 -29.30 4.27
N LYS A 69 -3.62 -28.38 3.35
CA LYS A 69 -2.26 -27.80 3.29
C LYS A 69 -1.96 -26.92 4.50
N LEU A 70 -2.94 -26.12 4.94
CA LEU A 70 -2.77 -25.24 6.09
C LEU A 70 -2.68 -26.02 7.40
N SER A 71 -3.41 -27.14 7.54
CA SER A 71 -3.31 -27.99 8.73
C SER A 71 -1.97 -28.73 8.85
N GLN A 72 -1.26 -28.90 7.73
CA GLN A 72 0.07 -29.55 7.68
C GLN A 72 1.19 -28.51 7.49
N ARG A 73 0.93 -27.25 7.84
CA ARG A 73 1.93 -26.18 7.71
C ARG A 73 3.06 -26.42 8.72
N PRO A 74 4.32 -26.52 8.28
CA PRO A 74 5.46 -26.76 9.18
C PRO A 74 5.69 -25.56 10.11
N THR A 75 6.23 -25.84 11.30
CA THR A 75 6.57 -24.80 12.27
C THR A 75 7.85 -24.05 11.87
N VAL A 76 8.04 -22.83 12.41
CA VAL A 76 9.27 -22.05 12.16
C VAL A 76 10.52 -22.81 12.63
N ALA A 77 10.43 -23.50 13.77
CA ALA A 77 11.51 -24.32 14.31
C ALA A 77 11.90 -25.47 13.36
N GLU A 78 10.92 -26.14 12.74
CA GLU A 78 11.19 -27.19 11.74
C GLU A 78 11.87 -26.64 10.48
N LEU A 79 11.46 -25.47 10.01
CA LEU A 79 12.07 -24.82 8.83
C LEU A 79 13.53 -24.40 9.10
N GLN A 80 13.83 -23.93 10.32
CA GLN A 80 15.19 -23.64 10.77
C GLN A 80 16.03 -24.92 10.91
N ALA A 81 15.47 -25.98 11.51
CA ALA A 81 16.15 -27.28 11.66
C ALA A 81 16.52 -27.88 10.30
N ARG A 82 15.66 -27.69 9.28
CA ARG A 82 15.91 -28.12 7.89
C ARG A 82 16.81 -27.14 7.12
N LYS A 83 17.30 -26.07 7.76
CA LYS A 83 18.13 -25.01 7.18
C LYS A 83 17.48 -24.34 5.95
N ILE A 84 16.15 -24.37 5.88
CA ILE A 84 15.38 -23.66 4.85
C ILE A 84 15.34 -22.17 5.22
N LEU A 85 15.07 -21.88 6.49
CA LEU A 85 15.21 -20.55 7.07
C LEU A 85 16.62 -20.40 7.61
N ARG A 86 17.44 -19.49 7.06
CA ARG A 86 18.86 -19.31 7.47
C ARG A 86 19.02 -18.28 8.58
N PHE A 87 18.79 -17.00 8.34
CA PHE A 87 18.87 -15.98 9.38
C PHE A 87 17.89 -14.82 9.11
N HIS A 88 16.98 -14.59 10.07
CA HIS A 88 16.14 -13.40 10.27
C HIS A 88 15.02 -13.07 9.26
N GLU A 89 14.47 -14.05 8.54
CA GLU A 89 13.28 -13.82 7.71
C GLU A 89 11.96 -13.79 8.53
N TYR A 90 11.97 -14.40 9.73
CA TYR A 90 10.89 -14.27 10.70
C TYR A 90 11.40 -13.49 11.92
N VAL A 91 10.88 -12.29 12.11
CA VAL A 91 11.06 -11.47 13.32
C VAL A 91 9.71 -11.37 14.00
N GLU A 92 9.65 -11.76 15.26
CA GLU A 92 8.44 -11.56 16.06
C GLU A 92 8.25 -10.05 16.29
N VAL A 93 7.09 -9.53 15.88
CA VAL A 93 6.73 -8.14 16.13
C VAL A 93 6.15 -8.08 17.54
N THR A 94 6.96 -7.63 18.49
CA THR A 94 6.51 -7.28 19.84
C THR A 94 6.21 -5.79 19.93
N ASP A 95 5.11 -5.44 20.60
CA ASP A 95 4.75 -4.05 20.84
C ASP A 95 5.80 -3.36 21.72
N ALA A 96 6.21 -2.16 21.30
CA ALA A 96 7.09 -1.33 22.10
C ALA A 96 6.30 -0.64 23.22
N GLN A 97 6.90 -0.52 24.41
CA GLN A 97 6.32 0.26 25.48
C GLN A 97 6.22 1.74 25.06
N ASP A 98 4.99 2.28 25.15
CA ASP A 98 4.67 3.68 24.86
C ASP A 98 4.74 4.49 26.16
N TYR A 99 5.96 4.93 26.49
CA TYR A 99 6.22 5.83 27.60
C TYR A 99 7.01 7.03 27.09
N ASP A 100 6.92 8.15 27.82
CA ASP A 100 7.65 9.35 27.44
C ASP A 100 9.16 9.12 27.58
N ARG A 101 9.85 9.10 26.42
CA ARG A 101 11.32 8.96 26.33
C ARG A 101 12.03 10.30 26.28
N ARG A 102 11.32 11.41 26.49
CA ARG A 102 11.90 12.74 26.49
C ARG A 102 12.68 12.92 27.79
N ALA A 103 14.01 12.88 27.66
CA ALA A 103 14.92 13.30 28.71
C ALA A 103 15.52 14.66 28.36
N ASP A 104 15.77 15.48 29.38
CA ASP A 104 16.55 16.69 29.22
C ASP A 104 17.96 16.34 28.72
N LYS A 105 18.48 17.16 27.82
CA LYS A 105 19.81 17.01 27.22
C LYS A 105 20.75 18.03 27.85
N PRO A 106 21.27 17.83 29.08
CA PRO A 106 22.02 18.85 29.81
C PRO A 106 23.25 19.34 29.03
N TRP A 107 23.84 18.50 28.19
CA TRP A 107 24.96 18.86 27.31
C TRP A 107 24.64 19.98 26.30
N THR A 108 23.37 20.23 25.98
CA THR A 108 22.97 21.34 25.09
C THR A 108 23.03 22.72 25.77
N LYS A 109 23.14 22.78 27.10
CA LYS A 109 23.18 24.03 27.89
C LYS A 109 24.61 24.47 28.27
N LEU A 110 25.66 23.78 27.81
CA LEU A 110 27.05 24.04 28.22
C LEU A 110 27.62 25.29 27.55
N THR A 111 28.13 26.20 28.37
CA THR A 111 28.91 27.36 27.89
C THR A 111 30.32 26.95 27.47
N PRO A 112 31.03 27.78 26.67
CA PRO A 112 32.45 27.53 26.36
C PRO A 112 33.34 27.41 27.60
N ALA A 113 33.06 28.20 28.65
CA ALA A 113 33.77 28.12 29.92
C ALA A 113 33.51 26.77 30.63
N ASP A 114 32.27 26.29 30.63
CA ASP A 114 31.92 24.98 31.22
C ASP A 114 32.65 23.84 30.51
N LYS A 115 32.72 23.89 29.17
CA LYS A 115 33.43 22.89 28.37
C LYS A 115 34.91 22.84 28.73
N VAL A 116 35.54 24.00 28.85
CA VAL A 116 36.94 24.14 29.25
C VAL A 116 37.15 23.63 30.68
N CYS A 117 36.26 23.97 31.61
CA CYS A 117 36.29 23.45 32.99
C CYS A 117 36.17 21.92 33.06
N ILE A 118 35.24 21.33 32.29
CA ILE A 118 35.07 19.88 32.19
C ILE A 118 36.32 19.21 31.61
N GLN A 119 36.92 19.79 30.56
CA GLN A 119 38.16 19.30 29.97
C GLN A 119 39.30 19.30 30.98
N TYR A 120 39.55 20.42 31.67
CA TYR A 120 40.59 20.49 32.70
C TYR A 120 40.35 19.48 33.83
N ARG A 121 39.10 19.34 34.29
CA ARG A 121 38.73 18.36 35.32
C ARG A 121 38.98 16.93 34.87
N LEU A 122 38.62 16.57 33.63
CA LEU A 122 38.87 15.24 33.07
C LEU A 122 40.38 14.98 32.94
N CYS A 123 41.15 15.93 32.41
CA CYS A 123 42.61 15.82 32.31
C CYS A 123 43.27 15.62 33.68
N LEU A 124 42.85 16.42 34.67
CA LEU A 124 43.35 16.30 36.04
C LEU A 124 42.96 14.97 36.67
N TRP A 125 41.72 14.50 36.47
CA TRP A 125 41.26 13.22 37.00
C TRP A 125 42.03 12.05 36.40
N VAL A 126 42.23 12.04 35.08
CA VAL A 126 43.06 11.04 34.37
C VAL A 126 44.49 11.05 34.90
N HIS A 127 45.09 12.22 35.10
CA HIS A 127 46.43 12.36 35.64
C HIS A 127 46.54 11.85 37.09
N LEU A 128 45.60 12.23 37.96
CA LEU A 128 45.55 11.80 39.35
C LEU A 128 45.31 10.29 39.50
N VAL A 129 44.40 9.72 38.71
CA VAL A 129 44.15 8.27 38.67
C VAL A 129 45.40 7.53 38.22
N SER A 130 46.08 8.03 37.16
CA SER A 130 47.33 7.45 36.68
C SER A 130 48.45 7.54 37.73
N CYS A 131 48.62 8.67 38.40
CA CYS A 131 49.64 8.83 39.46
C CYS A 131 49.34 8.03 40.73
N LYS A 132 48.07 7.79 41.08
CA LYS A 132 47.70 6.93 42.21
C LYS A 132 47.90 5.45 41.91
N LEU A 133 47.64 5.01 40.68
CA LEU A 133 47.84 3.61 40.27
C LEU A 133 49.32 3.20 40.25
N VAL A 134 50.24 4.15 40.01
CA VAL A 134 51.70 3.91 39.95
C VAL A 134 52.37 4.00 41.33
N ARG A 135 51.66 4.48 42.37
CA ARG A 135 52.19 4.61 43.75
C ARG A 135 51.73 3.51 44.71
N LEU A 136 50.99 2.50 44.24
CA LEU A 136 50.64 1.28 44.96
C LEU A 136 51.43 0.11 44.37
#